data_AF-A0A1H3L3Q0-F1
#
_entry.id   AF-A0A1H3L3Q0-F1
#
_cell.length_a   1.000
_cell.length_b   1.000
_cell.length_c   1.000
_cell.angle_alpha   90.00
_cell.angle_beta   90.00
_cell.angle_gamma   90.00
#
_symmetry.space_group_name_H-M   'P 1'
#
loop_
_entity.id
_entity.type
_entity.pdbx_description
1 polymer ?
#
loop_
_entity_poly.entity_id
_entity_poly.type
_entity_poly.pdbx_seq_one_letter_code
_entity_poly.pdbx_strand_id
1 'polypeptide(L)'
;MMVKDLVETRELMTEETNDNVYVVYERFENVDCHCEGEIVEEIECDPEELIQVFTGKADTSLVCVKKYSVGVDFSSVEAILNDIRKNHSNYLAH
;
A
#
# COMPACT_ATOMS: atom_id res chain seq x y z
N MET A 1 -15.47 6.09 14.65
CA MET A 1 -15.21 4.89 13.83
C MET A 1 -14.43 5.37 12.64
N MET A 2 -13.20 4.88 12.48
CA MET A 2 -12.37 5.28 11.34
C MET A 2 -12.74 4.41 10.15
N VAL A 3 -13.32 5.02 9.12
CA VAL A 3 -13.60 4.39 7.84
C VAL A 3 -12.42 4.70 6.92
N LYS A 4 -11.87 3.65 6.29
CA LYS A 4 -10.81 3.77 5.30
C LYS A 4 -11.36 3.37 3.95
N ASP A 5 -11.53 4.34 3.08
CA ASP A 5 -12.02 4.10 1.73
C ASP A 5 -10.85 3.96 0.77
N LEU A 6 -10.70 2.78 0.17
CA LEU A 6 -9.70 2.55 -0.87
C LEU A 6 -10.14 3.28 -2.13
N VAL A 7 -9.47 4.40 -2.45
CA VAL A 7 -9.82 5.27 -3.58
C VAL A 7 -8.95 5.02 -4.81
N GLU A 8 -7.73 4.51 -4.61
CA GLU A 8 -6.82 4.18 -5.71
C GLU A 8 -6.07 2.88 -5.41
N THR A 9 -5.98 2.01 -6.40
CA THR A 9 -5.13 0.82 -6.36
C THR A 9 -4.46 0.65 -7.71
N ARG A 10 -3.15 0.41 -7.72
CA ARG A 10 -2.39 0.16 -8.96
C ARG A 10 -1.22 -0.77 -8.68
N GLU A 11 -0.94 -1.64 -9.65
CA GLU A 11 0.27 -2.44 -9.67
C GLU A 11 1.43 -1.60 -10.22
N LEU A 12 2.59 -1.71 -9.57
CA LEU A 12 3.82 -1.04 -9.91
C LEU A 12 4.88 -2.09 -10.24
N MET A 13 5.90 -1.70 -11.00
CA MET A 13 7.05 -2.54 -11.31
C MET A 13 6.72 -3.87 -12.04
N THR A 14 5.58 -3.94 -12.74
CA THR A 14 5.08 -5.15 -13.42
C THR A 14 6.09 -5.80 -14.39
N GLU A 15 6.98 -5.01 -15.00
CA GLU A 15 8.00 -5.50 -15.94
C GLU A 15 9.35 -5.80 -15.24
N GLU A 16 9.51 -5.38 -13.99
CA GLU A 16 10.75 -5.50 -13.22
C GLU A 16 10.68 -6.64 -12.20
N THR A 17 9.48 -7.05 -11.77
CA THR A 17 9.27 -8.05 -10.73
C THR A 17 9.14 -9.46 -11.28
N ASN A 18 9.50 -10.46 -10.49
CA ASN A 18 9.28 -11.87 -10.83
C ASN A 18 7.79 -12.19 -10.99
N ASP A 19 7.45 -13.21 -11.78
CA ASP A 19 6.06 -13.64 -12.09
C ASP A 19 5.16 -13.90 -10.86
N ASN A 20 5.76 -14.14 -9.68
CA ASN A 20 5.05 -14.40 -8.42
C ASN A 20 5.18 -13.24 -7.41
N VAL A 21 5.63 -12.07 -7.83
CA VAL A 21 5.79 -10.90 -6.97
C VAL A 21 4.99 -9.73 -7.51
N TYR A 22 4.20 -9.12 -6.63
CA TYR A 22 3.33 -7.99 -6.97
C TYR A 22 3.66 -6.83 -6.05
N VAL A 23 3.96 -5.66 -6.62
CA VAL A 23 4.15 -4.42 -5.86
C VAL A 23 2.92 -3.56 -6.08
N VAL A 24 2.11 -3.39 -5.06
CA VAL A 24 0.81 -2.71 -5.16
C VAL A 24 0.89 -1.39 -4.41
N TYR A 25 0.50 -0.30 -5.07
CA TYR A 25 0.23 0.97 -4.42
C TYR A 25 -1.26 1.09 -4.12
N GLU A 26 -1.56 1.56 -2.92
CA GLU A 26 -2.93 1.79 -2.44
C GLU A 26 -3.01 3.18 -1.80
N ARG A 27 -4.09 3.91 -2.10
CA ARG A 27 -4.42 5.16 -1.44
C ARG A 27 -5.76 5.05 -0.77
N PHE A 28 -5.80 5.42 0.50
CA PHE A 28 -6.98 5.43 1.34
C PHE A 28 -7.35 6.86 1.72
N GLU A 29 -8.62 7.20 1.61
CA GLU A 29 -9.18 8.37 2.26
C GLU A 29 -9.70 7.95 3.64
N ASN A 30 -9.36 8.72 4.67
CA ASN A 30 -9.68 8.41 6.06
C ASN A 30 -10.77 9.36 6.54
N VAL A 31 -11.88 8.82 7.01
CA VAL A 31 -12.95 9.60 7.64
C VAL A 31 -13.11 9.12 9.08
N ASP A 32 -12.96 10.03 10.04
CA ASP A 32 -13.26 9.74 11.43
C ASP A 32 -14.68 10.17 11.76
N CYS A 33 -15.56 9.18 11.92
CA CYS A 33 -16.95 9.40 12.26
C CYS A 33 -17.14 9.34 13.78
N HIS A 34 -17.51 10.46 14.39
CA HIS A 34 -17.92 10.54 15.79
C HIS A 34 -19.45 10.57 15.87
N CYS A 35 -20.04 9.65 16.63
CA CYS A 35 -21.47 9.64 16.91
C CYS A 35 -21.69 9.99 18.39
N GLU A 36 -22.21 11.18 18.67
CA GLU A 36 -22.69 11.58 19.99
C GLU A 36 -24.20 11.83 19.95
N GLY A 37 -24.99 10.86 20.43
CA GLY A 37 -26.45 10.97 20.46
C GLY A 37 -27.09 10.90 19.07
N GLU A 38 -27.84 11.94 18.67
CA GLU A 38 -28.45 12.07 17.34
C GLU A 38 -27.56 12.82 16.33
N ILE A 39 -26.36 13.25 16.74
CA ILE A 39 -25.44 14.04 15.91
C ILE A 39 -24.32 13.12 15.42
N VAL A 40 -24.15 13.10 14.09
CA VAL A 40 -23.02 12.46 13.41
C VAL A 40 -22.09 13.57 12.94
N GLU A 41 -20.86 13.58 13.46
CA GLU A 41 -19.79 14.45 12.99
C GLU A 41 -18.77 13.63 12.22
N GLU A 42 -18.49 14.03 10.98
CA GLU A 42 -17.46 13.44 10.12
C GLU A 42 -16.27 14.39 10.07
N ILE A 43 -15.10 13.90 10.48
CA ILE A 43 -13.84 14.63 10.40
C ILE A 43 -13.00 13.98 9.31
N GLU A 44 -12.79 14.70 8.21
CA GLU A 44 -11.83 14.31 7.17
C GLU A 44 -10.42 14.26 7.78
N CYS A 45 -9.77 13.11 7.66
CA CYS A 45 -8.38 12.91 8.07
C CYS A 45 -7.47 12.89 6.84
N ASP A 46 -6.18 13.11 7.06
CA ASP A 46 -5.19 13.04 5.97
C ASP A 46 -5.24 11.67 5.27
N PRO A 47 -5.12 11.64 3.93
CA PRO A 47 -5.13 10.40 3.17
C PRO A 47 -3.90 9.56 3.49
N GLU A 48 -4.07 8.24 3.50
CA GLU A 48 -2.99 7.29 3.73
C GLU A 48 -2.57 6.64 2.41
N GLU A 49 -1.29 6.72 2.08
CA GLU A 49 -0.71 6.11 0.89
C GLU A 49 0.24 4.97 1.31
N LEU A 50 0.07 3.81 0.68
CA LEU A 50 0.75 2.57 1.02
C LEU A 50 1.35 1.91 -0.21
N ILE A 51 2.49 1.26 -0.03
CA ILE A 51 3.06 0.32 -1.00
C ILE A 51 3.24 -1.02 -0.31
N GLN A 52 2.66 -2.06 -0.88
CA GLN A 52 2.70 -3.42 -0.36
C GLN A 52 3.34 -4.36 -1.38
N VAL A 53 4.26 -5.20 -0.91
CA VAL A 53 4.87 -6.25 -1.72
C VAL A 53 4.22 -7.57 -1.33
N PHE A 54 3.62 -8.22 -2.31
CA PHE A 54 3.02 -9.53 -2.17
C PHE A 54 3.85 -10.57 -2.91
N THR A 55 3.97 -11.75 -2.30
CA THR A 55 4.56 -12.93 -2.96
C THR A 55 3.53 -14.04 -3.02
N GLY A 56 3.38 -14.65 -4.20
CA GLY A 56 2.60 -15.86 -4.39
C GLY A 56 3.29 -17.05 -3.71
N LYS A 57 2.56 -17.76 -2.85
CA LYS A 57 2.99 -19.04 -2.30
C LYS A 57 2.17 -20.13 -2.97
N ALA A 58 2.84 -21.07 -3.65
CA ALA A 58 2.29 -22.27 -4.28
C ALA A 58 0.76 -22.20 -4.52
N ASP A 59 0.43 -21.50 -5.60
CA ASP A 59 -0.79 -21.62 -6.43
C ASP A 59 -2.11 -21.09 -5.89
N THR A 60 -2.23 -20.57 -4.65
CA THR A 60 -3.56 -20.13 -4.17
C THR A 60 -3.61 -18.90 -3.25
N SER A 61 -2.48 -18.35 -2.80
CA SER A 61 -2.53 -17.20 -1.88
C SER A 61 -1.35 -16.25 -2.05
N LEU A 62 -1.67 -14.96 -1.96
CA LEU A 62 -0.69 -13.89 -1.85
C LEU A 62 -0.40 -13.64 -0.37
N VAL A 63 0.88 -13.52 -0.04
CA VAL A 63 1.34 -13.13 1.29
C VAL A 63 1.98 -11.76 1.18
N CYS A 64 1.52 -10.81 2.00
CA CYS A 64 2.18 -9.52 2.15
C CYS A 64 3.51 -9.75 2.89
N VAL A 65 4.63 -9.56 2.20
CA VAL A 65 5.98 -9.75 2.77
C VAL A 65 6.59 -8.42 3.24
N LYS A 66 6.13 -7.31 2.66
CA LYS A 66 6.57 -5.96 3.01
C LYS A 66 5.44 -4.96 2.82
N LYS A 67 5.44 -3.95 3.67
CA LYS A 67 4.54 -2.79 3.62
C LYS A 67 5.36 -1.55 3.93
N TYR A 68 5.07 -0.47 3.19
CA TYR A 68 5.69 0.83 3.31
C TYR A 68 4.60 1.90 3.30
N SER A 69 4.72 2.89 4.17
CA SER A 69 3.84 4.07 4.22
C SER A 69 4.53 5.26 3.56
N VAL A 70 3.90 5.79 2.50
CA VAL A 70 4.40 7.00 1.82
C VAL A 70 4.18 8.22 2.72
N GLY A 71 5.15 9.11 2.78
CA GLY A 71 5.16 10.27 3.68
C GLY A 71 5.59 9.95 5.13
N VAL A 72 5.62 8.67 5.53
CA VAL A 72 6.02 8.23 6.88
C VAL A 72 7.34 7.48 6.86
N ASP A 73 7.41 6.36 6.15
CA ASP A 73 8.64 5.55 6.04
C ASP A 73 9.60 6.16 5.00
N PHE A 74 9.04 6.68 3.93
CA PHE A 74 9.75 7.29 2.81
C PHE A 74 9.02 8.52 2.31
N SER A 75 9.76 9.52 1.81
CA SER A 75 9.18 10.78 1.34
C SER A 75 8.35 10.65 0.05
N SER A 76 8.52 9.58 -0.72
CA SER A 76 7.80 9.39 -1.99
C SER A 76 7.70 7.92 -2.40
N VAL A 77 6.76 7.63 -3.30
CA VAL A 77 6.61 6.33 -3.98
C VAL A 77 7.93 5.94 -4.67
N GLU A 78 8.56 6.84 -5.43
CA GLU A 78 9.82 6.55 -6.13
C GLU A 78 10.96 6.16 -5.18
N ALA A 79 11.02 6.76 -3.99
CA ALA A 79 12.03 6.42 -3.00
C ALA A 79 11.88 4.97 -2.52
N ILE A 80 10.64 4.51 -2.33
CA ILE A 80 10.32 3.12 -1.98
C ILE A 80 10.66 2.17 -3.13
N LEU A 81 10.29 2.50 -4.36
CA LEU A 81 10.64 1.66 -5.52
C LEU A 81 12.16 1.50 -5.67
N ASN A 82 12.91 2.58 -5.45
CA ASN A 82 14.37 2.53 -5.46
C ASN A 82 14.96 1.73 -4.29
N ASP A 83 14.31 1.74 -3.11
CA ASP A 83 14.67 0.87 -1.99
C ASP A 83 14.47 -0.61 -2.35
N ILE A 84 13.32 -0.96 -2.93
CA ILE A 84 13.01 -2.32 -3.40
C ILE A 84 14.07 -2.78 -4.41
N ARG A 85 14.41 -1.92 -5.40
CA ARG A 85 15.44 -2.25 -6.40
C ARG A 85 16.81 -2.56 -5.80
N LYS A 86 17.21 -1.83 -4.76
CA LYS A 86 18.56 -1.92 -4.15
C LYS A 86 18.66 -3.02 -3.11
N ASN A 87 17.66 -3.12 -2.24
CA ASN A 87 17.72 -3.93 -1.03
C ASN A 87 16.95 -5.24 -1.16
N HIS A 88 16.12 -5.37 -2.19
CA HIS A 88 15.25 -6.53 -2.41
C HIS A 88 15.34 -7.06 -3.84
N SER A 89 16.57 -7.22 -4.36
CA SER A 89 16.83 -7.75 -5.70
C SER A 89 16.26 -9.16 -5.94
N ASN A 90 16.02 -9.92 -4.87
CA ASN A 90 15.36 -11.22 -4.90
C ASN A 90 13.89 -11.17 -5.38
N TYR A 91 13.28 -9.98 -5.40
CA TYR A 91 11.93 -9.78 -5.92
C TYR A 91 11.90 -9.38 -7.40
N LEU A 92 13.05 -9.03 -7.97
CA LEU A 92 13.15 -8.58 -9.35
C LEU A 92 13.40 -9.76 -10.30
N ALA A 93 12.89 -9.64 -11.52
CA ALA A 93 13.21 -10.54 -12.62
C ALA A 93 14.71 -10.40 -12.98
N HIS A 94 15.37 -11.54 -13.22
CA HIS A 94 16.77 -11.62 -13.65
C HIS A 94 16.94 -11.43 -15.15
#